data_AF-A0AAW1BM84-F1
#
_entry.id   AF-A0AAW1BM84-F1
#
_cell.length_a   1.000
_cell.length_b   1.000
_cell.length_c   1.000
_cell.angle_alpha   90.00
_cell.angle_beta   90.00
_cell.angle_gamma   90.00
#
_symmetry.space_group_name_H-M   'P 1'
#
loop_
_entity.id
_entity.type
_entity.pdbx_description
1 polymer ?
#
loop_
_entity_poly.entity_id
_entity_poly.type
_entity_poly.pdbx_seq_one_letter_code
_entity_poly.pdbx_strand_id
1 'polypeptide(L)'
;MQRDTLSPALKETIPTDPKMTVISAISGALLITILCEASALVLPNSSDLFLSTKNYTDIEAALKTHLDSASFPKIRKKRYISQNDMIAILDYHNQVRGKVFPPASNMEYMVWDDNLAKSAEAWAATCIWDHGPSYLLRFLGQNLSVRTGRYRSILQLVQPWYEEVKDYAFPYPQDCNPRWFGPLPTE
;
A
#
# COMPACT_ATOMS: atom_id res chain seq x y z
N MET A 1 16.80 -40.30 -33.01
CA MET A 1 16.21 -40.25 -34.37
C MET A 1 16.58 -38.87 -34.93
N GLN A 2 17.35 -38.83 -36.03
CA GLN A 2 17.66 -37.71 -36.96
C GLN A 2 17.39 -36.24 -36.47
N ARG A 3 18.34 -35.30 -36.33
CA ARG A 3 19.34 -34.74 -37.30
C ARG A 3 18.79 -34.63 -38.73
N ASP A 4 18.83 -33.51 -39.48
CA ASP A 4 19.43 -32.17 -39.36
C ASP A 4 18.44 -31.15 -39.99
N THR A 5 18.40 -29.84 -39.70
CA THR A 5 19.17 -28.69 -40.25
C THR A 5 18.39 -27.40 -39.83
N LEU A 6 18.68 -26.12 -40.12
CA LEU A 6 19.68 -25.41 -40.96
C LEU A 6 20.06 -24.06 -40.26
N SER A 7 20.88 -23.21 -40.88
CA SER A 7 21.30 -21.86 -40.39
C SER A 7 21.85 -21.01 -41.57
N PRO A 8 22.30 -19.74 -41.45
CA PRO A 8 21.73 -18.51 -40.86
C PRO A 8 21.73 -17.31 -41.87
N ALA A 9 21.75 -16.05 -41.38
CA ALA A 9 21.91 -14.73 -42.07
C ALA A 9 20.60 -14.08 -42.59
N LEU A 10 20.44 -12.74 -42.70
CA LEU A 10 21.29 -11.55 -42.44
C LEU A 10 20.60 -10.64 -41.37
N LYS A 11 21.27 -9.91 -40.47
CA LYS A 11 22.06 -8.67 -40.63
C LYS A 11 21.29 -7.50 -41.29
N GLU A 12 20.68 -6.64 -40.47
CA GLU A 12 20.33 -5.25 -40.84
C GLU A 12 20.85 -4.23 -39.82
N THR A 13 20.90 -2.97 -40.22
CA THR A 13 21.88 -1.97 -39.77
C THR A 13 21.26 -0.77 -39.05
N ILE A 14 22.06 -0.20 -38.14
CA ILE A 14 21.82 1.07 -37.45
C ILE A 14 21.76 2.24 -38.46
N PRO A 15 20.75 3.12 -38.37
CA PRO A 15 20.83 4.49 -38.88
C PRO A 15 21.22 5.48 -37.77
N THR A 16 22.09 6.42 -38.07
CA THR A 16 22.62 7.45 -37.15
C THR A 16 21.72 8.70 -37.07
N ASP A 17 21.84 9.44 -35.95
CA ASP A 17 21.25 10.76 -35.73
C ASP A 17 21.45 11.76 -36.88
N PRO A 18 20.55 12.76 -36.97
CA PRO A 18 21.06 14.12 -36.76
C PRO A 18 20.25 14.97 -35.77
N LYS A 19 20.97 15.43 -34.74
CA LYS A 19 20.77 16.61 -33.87
C LYS A 19 19.59 17.55 -34.22
N MET A 20 18.72 17.78 -33.22
CA MET A 20 18.16 19.13 -32.98
C MET A 20 18.38 19.57 -31.53
N THR A 21 19.11 20.68 -31.38
CA THR A 21 19.26 21.47 -30.15
C THR A 21 18.15 22.55 -30.09
N VAL A 22 18.11 23.38 -29.04
CA VAL A 22 17.25 24.60 -28.84
C VAL A 22 15.88 24.30 -28.21
N ILE A 23 15.44 24.85 -27.07
CA ILE A 23 16.00 25.72 -26.00
C ILE A 23 15.38 25.27 -24.67
N SER A 24 16.11 25.28 -23.55
CA SER A 24 15.53 25.25 -22.21
C SER A 24 15.52 26.67 -21.64
N ALA A 25 14.33 27.21 -21.34
CA ALA A 25 14.18 28.57 -20.83
C ALA A 25 14.36 28.61 -19.30
N ILE A 26 14.96 29.70 -18.82
CA ILE A 26 15.42 29.89 -17.45
C ILE A 26 14.24 29.97 -16.48
N SER A 27 14.26 29.16 -15.42
CA SER A 27 13.30 29.27 -14.31
C SER A 27 13.61 30.51 -13.46
N GLY A 28 12.87 31.59 -13.69
CA GLY A 28 12.93 32.80 -12.87
C GLY A 28 12.08 32.64 -11.60
N ALA A 29 12.72 32.45 -10.44
CA ALA A 29 12.04 32.58 -9.16
C ALA A 29 11.75 34.07 -8.89
N LEU A 30 10.47 34.45 -8.77
CA LEU A 30 10.06 35.79 -8.36
C LEU A 30 9.19 35.72 -7.11
N LEU A 31 9.78 36.09 -5.97
CA LEU A 31 9.09 36.38 -4.73
C LEU A 31 8.28 37.67 -4.88
N ILE A 32 6.96 37.61 -4.67
CA ILE A 32 6.14 38.80 -4.38
C ILE A 32 5.25 38.52 -3.15
N THR A 33 5.08 39.58 -2.36
CA THR A 33 4.73 39.62 -0.94
C THR A 33 3.25 39.42 -0.61
N ILE A 34 3.02 38.95 0.62
CA ILE A 34 1.75 39.03 1.34
C ILE A 34 1.32 40.49 1.50
N LEU A 35 0.03 40.79 1.28
CA LEU A 35 -0.65 41.91 1.92
C LEU A 35 -1.92 41.42 2.62
N CYS A 36 -2.08 41.89 3.85
CA CYS A 36 -3.21 41.63 4.73
C CYS A 36 -4.15 42.83 4.66
N GLU A 37 -5.39 42.65 4.20
CA GLU A 37 -6.44 43.63 4.44
C GLU A 37 -7.28 43.21 5.64
N ALA A 38 -7.12 43.94 6.73
CA ALA A 38 -8.14 44.06 7.76
C ALA A 38 -8.95 45.33 7.47
N SER A 39 -10.28 45.25 7.51
CA SER A 39 -11.12 46.44 7.69
C SER A 39 -12.45 46.13 8.37
N ALA A 40 -12.58 46.74 9.55
CA ALA A 40 -13.80 47.24 10.20
C ALA A 40 -15.00 46.29 10.38
N LEU A 41 -15.28 45.99 11.66
CA LEU A 41 -16.62 45.68 12.14
C LEU A 41 -17.55 46.88 11.92
N VAL A 42 -18.75 46.65 11.38
CA VAL A 42 -19.87 47.59 11.46
C VAL A 42 -21.08 46.84 12.01
N LEU A 43 -21.48 47.18 13.24
CA LEU A 43 -22.80 46.84 13.77
C LEU A 43 -23.82 47.86 13.29
N PRO A 44 -25.05 47.41 12.98
CA PRO A 44 -26.26 48.16 13.29
C PRO A 44 -27.02 47.49 14.44
N ASN A 45 -27.59 48.31 15.33
CA ASN A 45 -28.40 47.87 16.47
C ASN A 45 -29.89 48.14 16.23
N SER A 46 -30.75 47.33 16.86
CA SER A 46 -32.17 47.52 17.14
C SER A 46 -33.14 47.83 15.98
N SER A 47 -34.02 46.87 15.67
CA SER A 47 -35.44 46.91 16.12
C SER A 47 -36.15 45.60 15.74
N ASP A 48 -36.94 45.04 16.65
CA ASP A 48 -37.62 43.75 16.48
C ASP A 48 -38.69 43.75 15.37
N LEU A 49 -38.88 42.60 14.72
CA LEU A 49 -40.15 42.27 14.08
C LEU A 49 -40.51 40.79 14.30
N PHE A 50 -41.63 40.58 14.99
CA PHE A 50 -42.12 39.26 15.40
C PHE A 50 -42.51 38.38 14.20
N LEU A 51 -41.85 37.23 14.07
CA LEU A 51 -42.38 36.02 13.43
C LEU A 51 -41.98 34.83 14.33
N SER A 52 -42.78 34.59 15.37
CA SER A 52 -43.88 33.62 15.34
C SER A 52 -43.39 32.16 15.27
N THR A 53 -43.62 31.47 16.39
CA THR A 53 -43.31 30.06 16.65
C THR A 53 -43.68 29.13 15.49
N LYS A 54 -42.68 28.68 14.73
CA LYS A 54 -42.80 27.50 13.84
C LYS A 54 -41.56 26.60 13.94
N ASN A 55 -41.71 25.57 14.76
CA ASN A 55 -41.08 24.25 14.70
C ASN A 55 -39.67 24.15 14.10
N TYR A 56 -38.68 24.16 14.99
CA TYR A 56 -37.28 23.77 14.74
C TYR A 56 -37.13 22.43 13.97
N THR A 57 -38.08 21.50 14.16
CA THR A 57 -38.12 20.18 13.49
C THR A 57 -38.28 20.26 11.97
N ASP A 58 -38.95 21.28 11.44
CA ASP A 58 -39.20 21.38 9.99
C ASP A 58 -37.94 21.83 9.23
N ILE A 59 -37.06 22.61 9.86
CA ILE A 59 -35.78 23.02 9.27
C ILE A 59 -34.78 21.85 9.27
N GLU A 60 -34.75 21.06 10.35
CA GLU A 60 -33.93 19.84 10.40
C GLU A 60 -34.40 18.79 9.37
N ALA A 61 -35.72 18.64 9.19
CA ALA A 61 -36.30 17.80 8.15
C ALA A 61 -35.98 18.30 6.73
N ALA A 62 -36.07 19.62 6.48
CA ALA A 62 -35.72 20.23 5.19
C ALA A 62 -34.22 20.12 4.88
N LEU A 63 -33.34 20.28 5.87
CA LEU A 63 -31.90 20.11 5.69
C LEU A 63 -31.55 18.65 5.38
N LYS A 64 -32.24 17.71 6.04
CA LYS A 64 -32.07 16.27 5.81
C LYS A 64 -32.51 15.84 4.41
N THR A 65 -33.69 16.27 3.95
CA THR A 65 -34.15 15.96 2.57
C THR A 65 -33.25 16.58 1.50
N HIS A 66 -32.67 17.76 1.75
CA HIS A 66 -31.72 18.38 0.82
C HIS A 66 -30.36 17.68 0.75
N LEU A 67 -29.94 17.01 1.83
CA LEU A 67 -28.75 16.15 1.87
C LEU A 67 -29.00 14.77 1.27
N ASP A 68 -30.19 14.20 1.46
CA ASP A 68 -30.58 12.90 0.89
C ASP A 68 -30.80 12.96 -0.64
N SER A 69 -31.20 14.12 -1.19
CA SER A 69 -31.32 14.32 -2.65
C SER A 69 -29.98 14.49 -3.37
N ALA A 70 -28.91 14.82 -2.65
CA ALA A 70 -27.57 14.87 -3.22
C ALA A 70 -26.97 13.45 -3.20
N SER A 71 -27.09 12.75 -4.34
CA SER A 71 -26.36 11.50 -4.60
C SER A 71 -24.85 11.79 -4.75
N PHE A 72 -24.21 12.18 -3.65
CA PHE A 72 -22.75 12.21 -3.56
C PHE A 72 -22.25 10.80 -3.90
N PRO A 73 -21.39 10.63 -4.93
CA PRO A 73 -20.77 9.35 -5.18
C PRO A 73 -20.06 8.96 -3.88
N LYS A 74 -20.37 7.79 -3.32
CA LYS A 74 -19.80 7.33 -2.05
C LYS A 74 -18.30 7.19 -2.23
N ILE A 75 -17.57 8.28 -1.94
CA ILE A 75 -16.11 8.35 -2.06
C ILE A 75 -15.58 7.17 -1.29
N ARG A 76 -14.96 6.24 -2.03
CA ARG A 76 -14.47 4.99 -1.49
C ARG A 76 -13.26 5.34 -0.63
N LYS A 77 -13.52 5.68 0.65
CA LYS A 77 -12.50 6.14 1.60
C LYS A 77 -11.27 5.24 1.45
N LYS A 78 -10.13 5.85 1.15
CA LYS A 78 -8.84 5.16 1.08
C LYS A 78 -8.67 4.42 2.40
N ARG A 79 -8.70 3.08 2.35
CA ARG A 79 -8.52 2.24 3.54
C ARG A 79 -7.03 2.16 3.80
N TYR A 80 -6.58 2.92 4.79
CA TYR A 80 -5.25 2.76 5.37
C TYR A 80 -5.32 1.75 6.52
N ILE A 81 -4.19 1.16 6.88
CA ILE A 81 -4.07 0.30 8.07
C ILE A 81 -4.12 1.19 9.31
N SER A 82 -5.10 0.98 10.20
CA SER A 82 -5.21 1.78 11.42
C SER A 82 -4.15 1.39 12.46
N GLN A 83 -3.91 2.23 13.47
CA GLN A 83 -3.00 1.89 14.58
C GLN A 83 -3.39 0.60 15.30
N ASN A 84 -4.70 0.33 15.43
CA ASN A 84 -5.20 -0.90 16.04
C ASN A 84 -4.95 -2.11 15.14
N ASP A 85 -5.09 -1.95 13.82
CA ASP A 85 -4.78 -3.02 12.86
C ASP A 85 -3.27 -3.31 12.84
N MET A 86 -2.42 -2.28 12.90
CA MET A 86 -0.96 -2.40 13.00
C MET A 86 -0.54 -3.26 14.21
N ILE A 87 -1.06 -2.92 15.40
CA ILE A 87 -0.80 -3.67 16.63
C ILE A 87 -1.31 -5.11 16.49
N ALA A 88 -2.54 -5.31 16.00
CA ALA A 88 -3.11 -6.64 15.80
C ALA A 88 -2.28 -7.51 14.82
N ILE A 89 -1.78 -6.94 13.72
CA ILE A 89 -0.88 -7.63 12.78
C ILE A 89 0.41 -8.04 13.51
N LEU A 90 1.05 -7.12 14.23
CA LEU A 90 2.35 -7.36 14.87
C LEU A 90 2.25 -8.40 16.00
N ASP A 91 1.26 -8.24 16.87
CA ASP A 91 1.00 -9.16 17.99
C ASP A 91 0.66 -10.55 17.49
N TYR A 92 -0.12 -10.68 16.41
CA TYR A 92 -0.42 -11.98 15.82
C TYR A 92 0.83 -12.67 15.25
N HIS A 93 1.67 -11.95 14.49
CA HIS A 93 2.93 -12.50 13.98
C HIS A 93 3.83 -12.97 15.11
N ASN A 94 4.02 -12.17 16.14
CA ASN A 94 4.84 -12.52 17.30
C ASN A 94 4.25 -13.70 18.09
N GLN A 95 2.92 -13.77 18.23
CA GLN A 95 2.25 -14.90 18.85
C GLN A 95 2.49 -16.22 18.09
N VAL A 96 2.40 -16.22 16.75
CA VAL A 96 2.61 -17.46 15.98
C VAL A 96 4.08 -17.83 15.85
N ARG A 97 5.00 -16.87 15.82
CA ARG A 97 6.46 -17.09 15.94
C ARG A 97 6.81 -17.83 17.24
N GLY A 98 6.16 -17.47 18.35
CA GLY A 98 6.31 -18.17 19.64
C GLY A 98 5.65 -19.55 19.73
N LYS A 99 4.97 -20.03 18.67
CA LYS A 99 4.20 -21.29 18.65
C LYS A 99 4.66 -22.28 17.57
N VAL A 100 5.81 -22.05 16.94
CA VAL A 100 6.33 -22.93 15.87
C VAL A 100 6.70 -24.33 16.41
N PHE A 101 6.51 -25.34 15.59
CA PHE A 101 6.93 -26.71 15.85
C PHE A 101 7.67 -27.29 14.63
N PRO A 102 8.86 -27.90 14.78
CA PRO A 102 9.64 -28.03 16.02
C PRO A 102 10.07 -26.66 16.61
N PRO A 103 10.37 -26.58 17.91
CA PRO A 103 10.69 -25.32 18.57
C PRO A 103 11.99 -24.73 18.01
N ALA A 104 11.95 -23.45 17.65
CA ALA A 104 13.11 -22.73 17.13
C ALA A 104 14.03 -22.24 18.27
N SER A 105 15.34 -22.40 18.09
CA SER A 105 16.36 -21.99 19.06
C SER A 105 16.67 -20.48 19.07
N ASN A 106 16.39 -19.78 17.96
CA ASN A 106 16.67 -18.35 17.80
C ASN A 106 15.54 -17.62 17.03
N MET A 107 14.33 -17.65 17.56
CA MET A 107 13.19 -16.93 16.98
C MET A 107 13.07 -15.52 17.56
N GLU A 108 13.56 -14.53 16.82
CA GLU A 108 13.56 -13.12 17.25
C GLU A 108 12.14 -12.51 17.29
N TYR A 109 11.98 -11.41 18.03
CA TYR A 109 10.72 -10.66 18.09
C TYR A 109 10.62 -9.67 16.92
N MET A 110 9.50 -9.66 16.21
CA MET A 110 9.22 -8.67 15.17
C MET A 110 8.86 -7.32 15.79
N VAL A 111 9.41 -6.25 15.21
CA VAL A 111 9.03 -4.86 15.47
C VAL A 111 8.42 -4.24 14.21
N TRP A 112 7.59 -3.22 14.37
CA TRP A 112 7.03 -2.49 13.24
C TRP A 112 8.06 -1.52 12.65
N ASP A 113 8.13 -1.43 11.32
CA ASP A 113 8.94 -0.45 10.60
C ASP A 113 8.06 0.37 9.65
N ASP A 114 8.05 1.69 9.83
CA ASP A 114 7.20 2.61 9.06
C ASP A 114 7.65 2.80 7.61
N ASN A 115 8.90 2.46 7.26
CA ASN A 115 9.39 2.55 5.89
C ASN A 115 8.97 1.31 5.09
N LEU A 116 9.02 0.13 5.70
CA LEU A 116 8.41 -1.09 5.17
C LEU A 116 6.90 -0.91 5.00
N ALA A 117 6.22 -0.32 5.97
CA ALA A 117 4.79 -0.02 5.87
C ALA A 117 4.45 0.90 4.68
N LYS A 118 5.20 2.00 4.50
CA LYS A 118 5.04 2.92 3.34
C LYS A 118 5.33 2.22 2.01
N SER A 119 6.37 1.37 1.97
CA SER A 119 6.72 0.60 0.77
C SER A 119 5.61 -0.39 0.40
N ALA A 120 5.05 -1.10 1.39
CA ALA A 120 3.93 -2.01 1.20
C ALA A 120 2.64 -1.27 0.77
N GLU A 121 2.34 -0.09 1.34
CA GLU A 121 1.22 0.73 0.89
C GLU A 121 1.39 1.18 -0.58
N ALA A 122 2.59 1.62 -0.96
CA ALA A 122 2.90 2.03 -2.31
C ALA A 122 2.75 0.87 -3.32
N TRP A 123 3.19 -0.34 -2.97
CA TRP A 123 2.97 -1.53 -3.82
C TRP A 123 1.49 -1.89 -3.92
N ALA A 124 0.78 -1.97 -2.78
CA ALA A 124 -0.65 -2.29 -2.75
C ALA A 124 -1.52 -1.29 -3.52
N ALA A 125 -1.12 -0.01 -3.58
CA ALA A 125 -1.80 1.02 -4.34
C ALA A 125 -1.77 0.79 -5.87
N THR A 126 -0.82 0.01 -6.39
CA THR A 126 -0.77 -0.37 -7.82
C THR A 126 -1.93 -1.28 -8.24
N CYS A 127 -2.57 -1.95 -7.28
CA CYS A 127 -3.62 -2.95 -7.50
C CYS A 127 -3.19 -4.16 -8.36
N ILE A 128 -1.89 -4.43 -8.47
CA ILE A 128 -1.33 -5.61 -9.15
C ILE A 128 -1.27 -6.78 -8.15
N TRP A 129 -1.80 -7.95 -8.54
CA TRP A 129 -1.68 -9.18 -7.76
C TRP A 129 -0.43 -9.96 -8.18
N ASP A 130 0.73 -9.41 -7.83
CA ASP A 130 2.05 -10.00 -8.05
C ASP A 130 3.05 -9.45 -7.02
N HIS A 131 4.21 -10.08 -6.89
CA HIS A 131 5.27 -9.65 -5.99
C HIS A 131 6.08 -8.48 -6.55
N GLY A 132 6.46 -7.55 -5.69
CA GLY A 132 7.36 -6.47 -6.10
C GLY A 132 7.53 -5.31 -5.11
N PRO A 133 8.31 -4.29 -5.51
CA PRO A 133 9.04 -4.22 -6.78
C PRO A 133 10.27 -5.15 -6.81
N SER A 134 10.56 -5.74 -7.96
CA SER A 134 11.54 -6.84 -8.12
C SER A 134 12.94 -6.55 -7.57
N TYR A 135 13.41 -5.31 -7.63
CA TYR A 135 14.72 -4.90 -7.11
C TYR A 135 14.83 -4.95 -5.57
N LEU A 136 13.70 -4.91 -4.84
CA LEU A 136 13.67 -5.04 -3.38
C LEU A 136 13.54 -6.49 -2.91
N LEU A 137 12.96 -7.39 -3.72
CA LEU A 137 12.68 -8.79 -3.34
C LEU A 137 13.95 -9.62 -3.03
N ARG A 138 15.14 -9.15 -3.44
CA ARG A 138 16.43 -9.74 -3.05
C ARG A 138 16.79 -9.49 -1.58
N PHE A 139 16.24 -8.42 -0.98
CA PHE A 139 16.63 -7.93 0.35
C PHE A 139 15.47 -7.95 1.35
N LEU A 140 14.23 -7.92 0.86
CA LEU A 140 13.00 -7.87 1.66
C LEU A 140 12.06 -9.02 1.24
N GLY A 141 11.61 -9.80 2.23
CA GLY A 141 10.51 -10.75 2.03
C GLY A 141 9.16 -10.04 1.90
N GLN A 142 8.19 -10.69 1.26
CA GLN A 142 6.86 -10.14 1.04
C GLN A 142 5.81 -11.25 1.04
N ASN A 143 4.74 -11.06 1.84
CA ASN A 143 3.53 -11.87 1.76
C ASN A 143 2.40 -11.03 1.18
N LEU A 144 1.51 -11.66 0.40
CA LEU A 144 0.39 -11.00 -0.25
C LEU A 144 -0.94 -11.63 0.19
N SER A 145 -1.98 -10.81 0.37
CA SER A 145 -3.33 -11.27 0.69
C SER A 145 -4.36 -10.42 -0.04
N VAL A 146 -5.35 -11.08 -0.65
CA VAL A 146 -6.48 -10.44 -1.32
C VAL A 146 -7.77 -11.07 -0.85
N ARG A 147 -8.82 -10.25 -0.71
CA ARG A 147 -10.14 -10.75 -0.34
C ARG A 147 -11.27 -9.91 -0.94
N THR A 148 -12.24 -10.59 -1.51
CA THR A 148 -13.47 -9.98 -2.02
C THR A 148 -14.40 -9.55 -0.88
N GLY A 149 -14.98 -8.35 -0.99
CA GLY A 149 -15.99 -7.84 -0.06
C GLY A 149 -15.45 -6.98 1.08
N ARG A 150 -16.04 -7.13 2.29
CA ARG A 150 -15.59 -6.45 3.52
C ARG A 150 -15.04 -7.50 4.49
N TYR A 151 -13.86 -7.26 5.03
CA TYR A 151 -13.37 -8.00 6.20
C TYR A 151 -13.93 -7.38 7.50
N ARG A 152 -13.99 -8.19 8.57
CA ARG A 152 -14.40 -7.75 9.91
C ARG A 152 -13.22 -7.48 10.84
N SER A 153 -12.09 -8.13 10.58
CA SER A 153 -10.81 -7.96 11.29
C SER A 153 -9.69 -8.10 10.26
N ILE A 154 -8.60 -7.34 10.44
CA ILE A 154 -7.42 -7.42 9.58
C ILE A 154 -6.76 -8.81 9.63
N LEU A 155 -6.92 -9.54 10.74
CA LEU A 155 -6.39 -10.89 10.90
C LEU A 155 -6.95 -11.89 9.87
N GLN A 156 -8.14 -11.62 9.31
CA GLN A 156 -8.72 -12.42 8.22
C GLN A 156 -7.91 -12.38 6.91
N LEU A 157 -6.89 -11.50 6.82
CA LEU A 157 -5.94 -11.43 5.71
C LEU A 157 -4.57 -12.03 6.06
N VAL A 158 -4.24 -12.16 7.35
CA VAL A 158 -2.92 -12.57 7.86
C VAL A 158 -2.90 -14.00 8.36
N GLN A 159 -3.99 -14.48 8.97
CA GLN A 159 -4.13 -15.84 9.47
C GLN A 159 -3.84 -16.92 8.41
N PRO A 160 -4.32 -16.81 7.15
CA PRO A 160 -4.06 -17.83 6.13
C PRO A 160 -2.59 -18.13 5.89
N TRP A 161 -1.69 -17.13 5.96
CA TRP A 161 -0.25 -17.33 5.80
C TRP A 161 0.38 -18.22 6.88
N TYR A 162 -0.20 -18.23 8.09
CA TYR A 162 0.21 -19.16 9.15
C TYR A 162 -0.47 -20.51 9.01
N GLU A 163 -1.72 -20.56 8.53
CA GLU A 163 -2.45 -21.82 8.32
C GLU A 163 -1.78 -22.74 7.27
N GLU A 164 -0.90 -22.22 6.42
CA GLU A 164 0.00 -23.00 5.56
C GLU A 164 0.91 -23.98 6.34
N VAL A 165 1.11 -23.77 7.65
CA VAL A 165 1.88 -24.68 8.52
C VAL A 165 1.36 -26.12 8.52
N LYS A 166 0.06 -26.33 8.25
CA LYS A 166 -0.55 -27.67 8.15
C LYS A 166 -0.03 -28.49 6.96
N ASP A 167 0.45 -27.80 5.92
CA ASP A 167 0.96 -28.36 4.67
C ASP A 167 2.51 -28.30 4.63
N TYR A 168 3.14 -27.80 5.70
CA TYR A 168 4.60 -27.67 5.82
C TYR A 168 5.18 -28.72 6.77
N ALA A 169 6.14 -29.50 6.28
CA ALA A 169 6.98 -30.37 7.08
C ALA A 169 8.38 -29.76 7.23
N PHE A 170 8.80 -29.51 8.47
CA PHE A 170 10.17 -29.08 8.74
C PHE A 170 11.14 -30.26 8.45
N PRO A 171 12.14 -30.08 7.57
CA PRO A 171 13.05 -31.15 7.20
C PRO A 171 13.97 -31.48 8.38
N TYR A 172 14.10 -32.77 8.70
CA TYR A 172 15.05 -33.23 9.70
C TYR A 172 16.44 -33.41 9.06
N PRO A 173 17.53 -33.52 9.86
CA PRO A 173 18.89 -33.68 9.33
C PRO A 173 19.06 -34.85 8.35
N GLN A 174 18.27 -35.92 8.48
CA GLN A 174 18.25 -37.04 7.52
C GLN A 174 17.60 -36.71 6.16
N ASP A 175 16.73 -35.70 6.10
CA ASP A 175 16.06 -35.23 4.87
C ASP A 175 16.91 -34.14 4.17
N CYS A 176 17.81 -33.49 4.92
CA CYS A 176 18.80 -32.56 4.41
C CYS A 176 19.93 -33.29 3.65
N ASN A 177 19.72 -33.64 2.38
CA ASN A 177 20.83 -34.04 1.49
C ASN A 177 21.59 -32.79 0.99
N PRO A 178 22.84 -32.54 1.41
CA PRO A 178 23.56 -31.32 1.05
C PRO A 178 24.00 -31.26 -0.42
N ARG A 179 23.90 -32.36 -1.19
CA ARG A 179 24.43 -32.47 -2.57
C ARG A 179 23.78 -31.54 -3.61
N TRP A 180 22.70 -30.82 -3.27
CA TRP A 180 22.13 -29.78 -4.14
C TRP A 180 22.90 -28.46 -4.09
N PHE A 181 23.67 -28.22 -3.03
CA PHE A 181 24.72 -27.21 -3.04
C PHE A 181 26.02 -27.94 -3.40
N GLY A 182 26.51 -27.71 -4.62
CA GLY A 182 27.83 -28.19 -5.04
C GLY A 182 28.91 -27.73 -4.06
N PRO A 183 30.04 -28.46 -3.94
CA PRO A 183 31.10 -28.10 -3.01
C PRO A 183 31.51 -26.64 -3.21
N LEU A 184 31.49 -25.87 -2.13
CA LEU A 184 32.00 -24.50 -2.13
C LEU A 184 33.47 -24.53 -2.59
N PRO A 185 33.91 -23.56 -3.42
CA PRO A 185 35.33 -23.45 -3.78
C PRO A 185 36.17 -23.33 -2.51
N THR A 186 37.09 -24.27 -2.32
CA THR A 186 38.18 -24.14 -1.36
C THR A 186 39.27 -23.29 -1.99
N GLU A 187 39.64 -22.19 -1.34
CA GLU A 187 40.91 -21.48 -1.61
C GLU A 187 42.12 -22.32 -1.20
#